data_AF-A0A1G7FLC2-F1
#
_entry.id   AF-A0A1G7FLC2-F1
#
_cell.length_a   1.000
_cell.length_b   1.000
_cell.length_c   1.000
_cell.angle_alpha   90.00
_cell.angle_beta   90.00
_cell.angle_gamma   90.00
#
_symmetry.space_group_name_H-M   'P 1'
#
loop_
_entity.id
_entity.type
_entity.pdbx_description
1 polymer ?
#
loop_
_entity_poly.entity_id
_entity_poly.type
_entity_poly.pdbx_seq_one_letter_code
_entity_poly.pdbx_strand_id
1 'polypeptide(L)'
;MEKYCRALFDEHEVPEEIRQKLWNKYFDKLSTGIDKGYNAKDFEVYDKELVKAFKTNIAEFSAFKETSFRNSLHELLTTEDGRLRSWNDFKTEALKVSGDYNVRWLETEYHQTVANANMAGKWKDFERDTDLYSNVKFVTVADGRVRPEHKVLDGVVRPYNDPFWKTHLPPLDWGCRCNVIQTDEEPTEVPGGVQLKLEFENNPAQSGKIFNGSVYEKGLNGKEKKEIADNAIRWLESTQKKDGKVTFAPNYDTNDFNRNKYIAEVCAKQTGFNFHIREHVEVKHVTNPEYLIGDLLLGDRKSIKSSNGIITQIDHAKKQMLNKFVNPHKMPYYIVWDLDAIENIEWSEITNNLSRKVTKTRGTKIRGMFFHYQGKAVYLPRENIVKRDYSVLEKLK
;
A
#
# COMPACT_ATOMS: atom_id res chain seq x y z
N MET A 1 23.99 -2.39 -10.61
CA MET A 1 23.58 -2.90 -11.93
C MET A 1 24.39 -4.12 -12.34
N GLU A 2 25.72 -4.05 -12.40
CA GLU A 2 26.53 -5.19 -12.86
C GLU A 2 26.25 -6.51 -12.12
N LYS A 3 26.18 -6.51 -10.78
CA LYS A 3 25.81 -7.71 -10.00
C LYS A 3 24.45 -8.31 -10.39
N TYR A 4 23.49 -7.45 -10.71
CA TYR A 4 22.15 -7.87 -11.14
C TYR A 4 22.21 -8.53 -12.52
N CYS A 5 22.92 -7.91 -13.47
CA CYS A 5 23.14 -8.48 -14.80
C CYS A 5 23.91 -9.79 -14.75
N ARG A 6 24.96 -9.89 -13.93
CA ARG A 6 25.77 -11.11 -13.79
C ARG A 6 24.95 -12.27 -13.23
N ALA A 7 24.22 -12.05 -12.14
CA ALA A 7 23.33 -13.07 -11.58
C ALA A 7 22.37 -13.60 -12.64
N LEU A 8 21.69 -12.70 -13.37
CA LEU A 8 20.78 -13.13 -14.43
C LEU A 8 21.47 -13.86 -15.58
N PHE A 9 22.65 -13.41 -16.02
CA PHE A 9 23.37 -14.01 -17.14
C PHE A 9 23.97 -15.37 -16.80
N ASP A 10 24.59 -15.49 -15.62
CA ASP A 10 25.30 -16.69 -15.20
C ASP A 10 24.33 -17.75 -14.65
N GLU A 11 23.31 -17.34 -13.89
CA GLU A 11 22.43 -18.23 -13.13
C GLU A 11 20.99 -18.31 -13.68
N HIS A 12 20.65 -17.49 -14.68
CA HIS A 12 19.27 -17.34 -15.20
C HIS A 12 18.24 -16.90 -14.14
N GLU A 13 18.71 -16.47 -12.98
CA GLU A 13 17.91 -15.99 -11.86
C GLU A 13 18.60 -14.80 -11.19
N VAL A 14 17.83 -13.96 -10.52
CA VAL A 14 18.37 -12.87 -9.71
C VAL A 14 18.00 -13.12 -8.25
N PRO A 15 18.99 -13.31 -7.35
CA PRO A 15 18.74 -13.52 -5.93
C PRO A 15 17.87 -12.42 -5.33
N GLU A 16 16.97 -12.80 -4.42
CA GLU A 16 15.98 -11.90 -3.83
C GLU A 16 16.62 -10.65 -3.22
N GLU A 17 17.76 -10.79 -2.53
CA GLU A 17 18.48 -9.65 -1.92
C GLU A 17 18.90 -8.60 -2.98
N ILE A 18 19.31 -9.04 -4.17
CA ILE A 18 19.71 -8.15 -5.26
C ILE A 18 18.48 -7.48 -5.88
N ARG A 19 17.38 -8.23 -6.04
CA ARG A 19 16.09 -7.70 -6.50
C ARG A 19 15.55 -6.64 -5.55
N GLN A 20 15.58 -6.94 -4.25
CA GLN A 20 15.12 -6.03 -3.21
C GLN A 20 15.96 -4.74 -3.16
N LYS A 21 17.27 -4.80 -3.42
CA LYS A 21 18.11 -3.58 -3.52
C LYS A 21 17.67 -2.66 -4.67
N LEU A 22 17.28 -3.22 -5.82
CA LEU A 22 16.74 -2.44 -6.93
C LEU A 22 15.35 -1.89 -6.62
N TRP A 23 14.50 -2.72 -6.00
CA TRP A 23 13.19 -2.30 -5.49
C TRP A 23 13.31 -1.13 -4.51
N ASN A 24 14.21 -1.19 -3.52
CA ASN A 24 14.47 -0.10 -2.56
C ASN A 24 14.81 1.20 -3.30
N LYS A 25 15.67 1.14 -4.33
CA LYS A 25 16.01 2.33 -5.13
C LYS A 25 14.78 2.98 -5.75
N TYR A 26 13.85 2.19 -6.30
CA TYR A 26 12.61 2.72 -6.85
C TYR A 26 11.71 3.28 -5.74
N PHE A 27 11.45 2.46 -4.72
CA PHE A 27 10.57 2.79 -3.62
C PHE A 27 11.02 4.07 -2.90
N ASP A 28 12.31 4.19 -2.57
CA ASP A 28 12.86 5.35 -1.87
C ASP A 28 12.68 6.61 -2.71
N LYS A 29 13.01 6.55 -4.01
CA LYS A 29 12.84 7.69 -4.91
C LYS A 29 11.37 8.10 -5.00
N LEU A 30 10.46 7.17 -5.22
CA LEU A 30 9.03 7.49 -5.29
C LEU A 30 8.47 7.95 -3.93
N SER A 31 8.96 7.42 -2.81
CA SER A 31 8.57 7.86 -1.46
C SER A 31 8.97 9.31 -1.23
N THR A 32 10.18 9.73 -1.64
CA THR A 32 10.54 11.15 -1.59
C THR A 32 9.64 12.02 -2.46
N GLY A 33 9.05 11.45 -3.52
CA GLY A 33 8.06 12.12 -4.35
C GLY A 33 6.76 12.37 -3.59
N ILE A 34 6.28 11.38 -2.82
CA ILE A 34 5.11 11.52 -1.94
C ILE A 34 5.40 12.59 -0.89
N ASP A 35 6.52 12.48 -0.17
CA ASP A 35 6.85 13.39 0.93
C ASP A 35 7.04 14.84 0.42
N LYS A 36 7.47 15.04 -0.82
CA LYS A 36 7.53 16.36 -1.47
C LYS A 36 6.15 16.84 -1.93
N GLY A 37 5.35 15.96 -2.50
CA GLY A 37 4.04 16.31 -3.07
C GLY A 37 2.98 16.58 -2.02
N TYR A 38 3.02 15.87 -0.88
CA TYR A 38 2.03 15.95 0.20
C TYR A 38 2.68 15.88 1.58
N ASN A 39 2.67 17.00 2.29
CA ASN A 39 3.32 17.15 3.60
C ASN A 39 2.54 18.10 4.52
N ALA A 40 2.78 18.00 5.82
CA ALA A 40 2.06 18.78 6.84
C ALA A 40 2.42 20.29 6.89
N LYS A 41 3.41 20.74 6.11
CA LYS A 41 3.80 22.14 6.05
C LYS A 41 3.04 22.88 4.95
N ASP A 42 2.85 22.23 3.81
CA ASP A 42 2.28 22.85 2.61
C ASP A 42 0.76 22.65 2.49
N PHE A 43 0.17 21.79 3.33
CA PHE A 43 -1.26 21.47 3.33
C PHE A 43 -1.86 21.62 4.71
N GLU A 44 -3.09 22.09 4.77
CA GLU A 44 -3.81 22.31 6.03
C GLU A 44 -4.40 21.00 6.57
N VAL A 45 -4.83 20.11 5.69
CA VAL A 45 -5.24 18.74 6.02
C VAL A 45 -4.11 17.78 5.67
N TYR A 46 -3.44 17.22 6.69
CA TYR A 46 -2.42 16.18 6.51
C TYR A 46 -2.89 14.80 6.99
N ASP A 47 -3.30 13.98 6.04
CA ASP A 47 -3.79 12.62 6.25
C ASP A 47 -2.63 11.61 6.23
N LYS A 48 -2.17 11.22 7.43
CA LYS A 48 -1.11 10.22 7.62
C LYS A 48 -1.49 8.83 7.12
N GLU A 49 -2.78 8.49 7.08
CA GLU A 49 -3.22 7.17 6.60
C GLU A 49 -3.20 7.13 5.08
N LEU A 50 -3.60 8.22 4.42
CA LEU A 50 -3.49 8.39 2.98
C LEU A 50 -2.03 8.31 2.51
N VAL A 51 -1.09 8.97 3.19
CA VAL A 51 0.34 8.88 2.88
C VAL A 51 0.86 7.43 2.96
N LYS A 52 0.37 6.63 3.91
CA LYS A 52 0.73 5.20 4.02
C LYS A 52 0.14 4.36 2.90
N ALA A 53 -1.10 4.65 2.52
CA ALA A 53 -1.73 4.02 1.36
C ALA A 53 -0.91 4.31 0.08
N PHE A 54 -0.47 5.55 -0.11
CA PHE A 54 0.45 5.92 -1.19
C PHE A 54 1.76 5.14 -1.12
N LYS A 55 2.41 5.07 0.04
CA LYS A 55 3.66 4.30 0.21
C LYS A 55 3.48 2.82 -0.10
N THR A 56 2.34 2.24 0.27
CA THR A 56 2.01 0.85 -0.06
C THR A 56 1.80 0.68 -1.57
N ASN A 57 1.08 1.59 -2.21
CA ASN A 57 0.84 1.56 -3.64
C ASN A 57 2.15 1.71 -4.46
N ILE A 58 3.06 2.62 -4.08
CA ILE A 58 4.35 2.75 -4.77
C ILE A 58 5.30 1.58 -4.49
N ALA A 59 5.15 0.90 -3.35
CA ALA A 59 5.87 -0.34 -3.04
C ALA A 59 5.46 -1.45 -4.01
N GLU A 60 4.16 -1.66 -4.20
CA GLU A 60 3.63 -2.61 -5.20
C GLU A 60 4.08 -2.23 -6.62
N PHE A 61 3.91 -0.96 -7.01
CA PHE A 61 4.36 -0.45 -8.31
C PHE A 61 5.86 -0.72 -8.55
N SER A 62 6.69 -0.48 -7.54
CA SER A 62 8.14 -0.72 -7.61
C SER A 62 8.48 -2.20 -7.80
N ALA A 63 7.70 -3.11 -7.22
CA ALA A 63 7.91 -4.56 -7.36
C ALA A 63 7.49 -5.06 -8.75
N PHE A 64 6.39 -4.52 -9.29
CA PHE A 64 6.01 -4.75 -10.69
C PHE A 64 7.07 -4.21 -11.65
N LYS A 65 7.56 -3.00 -11.41
CA LYS A 65 8.63 -2.40 -12.22
C LYS A 65 9.91 -3.24 -12.20
N GLU A 66 10.34 -3.72 -11.03
CA GLU A 66 11.50 -4.60 -10.90
C GLU A 66 11.30 -5.91 -11.67
N THR A 67 10.11 -6.51 -11.55
CA THR A 67 9.78 -7.76 -12.26
C THR A 67 9.76 -7.56 -13.76
N SER A 68 9.15 -6.48 -14.25
CA SER A 68 9.12 -6.11 -15.67
C SER A 68 10.54 -5.89 -16.21
N PHE A 69 11.37 -5.14 -15.48
CA PHE A 69 12.76 -4.92 -15.82
C PHE A 69 13.54 -6.24 -15.91
N ARG A 70 13.38 -7.12 -14.92
CA ARG A 70 14.01 -8.45 -14.90
C ARG A 70 13.62 -9.27 -16.12
N ASN A 71 12.34 -9.29 -16.47
CA ASN A 71 11.84 -10.04 -17.62
C ASN A 71 12.39 -9.46 -18.93
N SER A 72 12.43 -8.13 -19.07
CA SER A 72 13.06 -7.48 -20.22
C SER A 72 14.55 -7.81 -20.34
N LEU A 73 15.27 -7.94 -19.23
CA LEU A 73 16.66 -8.41 -19.28
C LEU A 73 16.76 -9.90 -19.64
N HIS A 74 15.85 -10.74 -19.16
CA HIS A 74 15.86 -12.17 -19.46
C HIS A 74 15.64 -12.42 -20.96
N GLU A 75 14.78 -11.63 -21.62
CA GLU A 75 14.58 -11.66 -23.08
C GLU A 75 15.85 -11.31 -23.87
N LEU A 76 16.79 -10.58 -23.27
CA LEU A 76 18.07 -10.24 -23.90
C LEU A 76 19.12 -11.35 -23.80
N LEU A 77 18.89 -12.45 -23.07
CA LEU A 77 19.87 -13.55 -22.98
C LEU A 77 20.13 -14.20 -24.35
N THR A 78 19.15 -14.12 -25.25
CA THR A 78 19.26 -14.57 -26.64
C THR A 78 19.25 -13.41 -27.63
N THR A 79 19.85 -13.63 -28.79
CA THR A 79 19.69 -12.79 -29.98
C THR A 79 18.35 -13.08 -30.67
N GLU A 80 17.96 -12.24 -31.62
CA GLU A 80 16.69 -12.39 -32.37
C GLU A 80 16.61 -13.70 -33.15
N ASP A 81 17.74 -14.24 -33.59
CA ASP A 81 17.85 -15.54 -34.26
C ASP A 81 18.01 -16.73 -33.29
N GLY A 82 17.81 -16.51 -31.99
CA GLY A 82 17.76 -17.56 -30.97
C GLY A 82 19.12 -18.05 -30.46
N ARG A 83 20.23 -17.40 -30.81
CA ARG A 83 21.57 -17.73 -30.28
C ARG A 83 21.77 -17.09 -28.91
N LEU A 84 22.54 -17.74 -28.04
CA LEU A 84 22.93 -17.15 -26.76
C LEU A 84 23.87 -15.95 -26.99
N ARG A 85 23.64 -14.85 -26.28
CA ARG A 85 24.53 -13.69 -26.31
C ARG A 85 25.82 -13.95 -25.54
N SER A 86 26.90 -13.32 -25.97
CA SER A 86 28.10 -13.19 -25.13
C SER A 86 27.82 -12.25 -23.95
N TRP A 87 28.61 -12.36 -22.88
CA TRP A 87 28.49 -11.45 -21.73
C TRP A 87 28.61 -9.97 -22.13
N ASN A 88 29.55 -9.63 -23.01
CA ASN A 88 29.78 -8.25 -23.42
C ASN A 88 28.61 -7.68 -24.23
N ASP A 89 28.03 -8.48 -25.12
CA ASP A 89 26.87 -8.07 -25.93
C ASP A 89 25.63 -7.94 -25.04
N PHE A 90 25.37 -8.92 -24.18
CA PHE A 90 24.30 -8.86 -23.19
C PHE A 90 24.43 -7.64 -22.28
N LYS A 91 25.62 -7.40 -21.70
CA LYS A 91 25.88 -6.24 -20.83
C LYS A 91 25.57 -4.93 -21.56
N THR A 92 25.95 -4.82 -22.83
CA THR A 92 25.72 -3.62 -23.64
C THR A 92 24.22 -3.35 -23.81
N GLU A 93 23.43 -4.34 -24.20
CA GLU A 93 21.98 -4.19 -24.36
C GLU A 93 21.26 -4.00 -23.02
N ALA A 94 21.65 -4.75 -21.99
CA ALA A 94 21.09 -4.62 -20.65
C ALA A 94 21.29 -3.23 -20.05
N LEU A 95 22.42 -2.57 -20.34
CA LEU A 95 22.67 -1.19 -19.90
C LEU A 95 21.77 -0.17 -20.59
N LYS A 96 21.38 -0.40 -21.85
CA LYS A 96 20.39 0.45 -22.54
C LYS A 96 19.04 0.34 -21.85
N VAL A 97 18.53 -0.89 -21.66
CA VAL A 97 17.26 -1.14 -20.94
C VAL A 97 17.31 -0.56 -19.52
N SER A 98 18.44 -0.68 -18.84
CA SER A 98 18.65 -0.05 -17.52
C SER A 98 18.59 1.47 -17.57
N GLY A 99 19.14 2.12 -18.60
CA GLY A 99 19.03 3.57 -18.81
C GLY A 99 17.56 4.02 -18.94
N ASP A 100 16.74 3.24 -19.64
CA ASP A 100 15.32 3.50 -19.79
C ASP A 100 14.58 3.36 -18.46
N TYR A 101 14.62 2.16 -17.86
CA TYR A 101 13.89 1.86 -16.63
C TYR A 101 14.39 2.65 -15.41
N ASN A 102 15.71 2.67 -15.20
CA ASN A 102 16.32 3.06 -13.93
C ASN A 102 16.77 4.51 -13.89
N VAL A 103 16.62 5.23 -15.00
CA VAL A 103 16.94 6.66 -15.13
C VAL A 103 15.75 7.41 -15.72
N ARG A 104 15.43 7.23 -17.01
CA ARG A 104 14.44 8.06 -17.71
C ARG A 104 13.01 7.86 -17.19
N TRP A 105 12.56 6.61 -17.14
CA TRP A 105 11.20 6.29 -16.70
C TRP A 105 11.04 6.54 -15.20
N LEU A 106 12.04 6.17 -14.40
CA LEU A 106 12.02 6.44 -12.96
C LEU A 106 11.96 7.94 -12.62
N GLU A 107 12.58 8.81 -13.42
CA GLU A 107 12.42 10.27 -13.27
C GLU A 107 10.99 10.73 -13.59
N THR A 108 10.42 10.22 -14.68
CA THR A 108 9.06 10.53 -15.08
C THR A 108 8.04 10.08 -14.03
N GLU A 109 8.21 8.88 -13.49
CA GLU A 109 7.39 8.32 -12.42
C GLU A 109 7.53 9.09 -11.11
N TYR A 110 8.73 9.59 -10.80
CA TYR A 110 8.94 10.48 -9.66
C TYR A 110 8.12 11.76 -9.79
N HIS A 111 8.18 12.44 -10.94
CA HIS A 111 7.39 13.64 -11.18
C HIS A 111 5.88 13.38 -11.13
N GLN A 112 5.44 12.25 -11.70
CA GLN A 112 4.05 11.81 -11.61
C GLN A 112 3.63 11.58 -10.16
N THR A 113 4.50 10.98 -9.35
CA THR A 113 4.24 10.73 -7.92
C THR A 113 4.07 12.03 -7.15
N VAL A 114 4.96 13.01 -7.37
CA VAL A 114 4.84 14.34 -6.77
C VAL A 114 3.52 15.00 -7.17
N ALA A 115 3.17 14.97 -8.45
CA ALA A 115 1.95 15.60 -8.96
C ALA A 115 0.67 14.97 -8.40
N ASN A 116 0.59 13.63 -8.37
CA ASN A 116 -0.54 12.90 -7.79
C ASN A 116 -0.67 13.15 -6.28
N ALA A 117 0.45 13.12 -5.53
CA ALA A 117 0.43 13.39 -4.10
C ALA A 117 -0.01 14.84 -3.82
N ASN A 118 0.50 15.81 -4.58
CA ASN A 118 0.08 17.22 -4.47
C ASN A 118 -1.41 17.41 -4.74
N MET A 119 -1.93 16.76 -5.78
CA MET A 119 -3.34 16.85 -6.08
C MET A 119 -4.20 16.22 -4.98
N ALA A 120 -3.73 15.12 -4.38
CA ALA A 120 -4.44 14.51 -3.27
C ALA A 120 -4.54 15.44 -2.06
N GLY A 121 -3.45 16.14 -1.72
CA GLY A 121 -3.46 17.15 -0.66
C GLY A 121 -4.43 18.29 -0.95
N LYS A 122 -4.40 18.84 -2.17
CA LYS A 122 -5.36 19.89 -2.59
C LYS A 122 -6.80 19.44 -2.47
N TRP A 123 -7.08 18.22 -2.92
CA TRP A 123 -8.41 17.64 -2.84
C TRP A 123 -8.90 17.47 -1.39
N LYS A 124 -8.00 17.13 -0.47
CA LYS A 124 -8.29 17.06 0.97
C LYS A 124 -8.56 18.43 1.59
N ASP A 125 -7.82 19.47 1.20
CA ASP A 125 -8.12 20.83 1.64
C ASP A 125 -9.49 21.30 1.11
N PHE A 126 -9.82 21.00 -0.15
CA PHE A 126 -11.12 21.34 -0.73
C PHE A 126 -12.30 20.73 0.03
N GLU A 127 -12.14 19.51 0.58
CA GLU A 127 -13.18 18.82 1.35
C GLU A 127 -13.71 19.69 2.52
N ARG A 128 -12.81 20.41 3.17
CA ARG A 128 -13.14 21.27 4.33
C ARG A 128 -13.97 22.47 3.94
N ASP A 129 -13.75 23.02 2.75
CA ASP A 129 -14.36 24.27 2.30
C ASP A 129 -15.58 24.02 1.38
N THR A 130 -16.11 22.79 1.39
CA THR A 130 -17.26 22.37 0.56
C THR A 130 -18.58 23.05 0.94
N ASP A 131 -18.67 23.62 2.14
CA ASP A 131 -19.80 24.44 2.59
C ASP A 131 -19.80 25.85 1.97
N LEU A 132 -18.61 26.36 1.60
CA LEU A 132 -18.43 27.64 0.91
C LEU A 132 -18.40 27.48 -0.61
N TYR A 133 -17.65 26.49 -1.10
CA TYR A 133 -17.47 26.21 -2.52
C TYR A 133 -17.80 24.74 -2.80
N SER A 134 -19.06 24.48 -3.15
CA SER A 134 -19.53 23.12 -3.40
C SER A 134 -19.02 22.52 -4.72
N ASN A 135 -18.50 23.35 -5.63
CA ASN A 135 -18.10 22.96 -6.98
C ASN A 135 -16.58 23.08 -7.19
N VAL A 136 -16.08 22.27 -8.12
CA VAL A 136 -14.68 22.25 -8.54
C VAL A 136 -14.63 22.46 -10.05
N LYS A 137 -13.66 23.25 -10.51
CA LYS A 137 -13.41 23.54 -11.92
C LYS A 137 -12.10 22.93 -12.38
N PHE A 138 -12.15 22.21 -13.51
CA PHE A 138 -10.98 21.72 -14.19
C PHE A 138 -10.31 22.86 -14.96
N VAL A 139 -8.99 23.02 -14.79
CA VAL A 139 -8.21 24.07 -15.46
C VAL A 139 -6.95 23.51 -16.09
N THR A 140 -6.65 23.97 -17.30
CA THR A 140 -5.41 23.67 -18.01
C THR A 140 -4.47 24.87 -17.93
N VAL A 141 -3.20 24.67 -18.28
CA VAL A 141 -2.25 25.77 -18.45
C VAL A 141 -2.44 26.57 -19.75
N ALA A 142 -3.48 26.22 -20.54
CA ALA A 142 -3.88 26.88 -21.79
C ALA A 142 -2.78 27.15 -22.82
N ASP A 143 -1.67 26.41 -22.78
CA ASP A 143 -0.56 26.55 -23.74
C ASP A 143 -0.63 25.53 -24.89
N GLY A 144 0.20 25.72 -25.91
CA GLY A 144 0.26 24.83 -27.08
C GLY A 144 0.77 23.41 -26.80
N ARG A 145 1.13 23.08 -25.55
CA ARG A 145 1.58 21.74 -25.13
C ARG A 145 0.50 20.99 -24.35
N VAL A 146 -0.66 21.61 -24.09
CA VAL A 146 -1.82 20.92 -23.52
C VAL A 146 -2.35 19.94 -24.56
N ARG A 147 -2.48 18.66 -24.16
CA ARG A 147 -3.03 17.62 -25.03
C ARG A 147 -4.48 17.94 -25.38
N PRO A 148 -4.92 17.74 -26.64
CA PRO A 148 -6.30 18.03 -27.05
C PRO A 148 -7.36 17.38 -26.14
N GLU A 149 -7.12 16.15 -25.69
CA GLU A 149 -8.02 15.38 -24.82
C GLU A 149 -8.17 16.01 -23.43
N HIS A 150 -7.18 16.79 -22.98
CA HIS A 150 -7.26 17.53 -21.72
C HIS A 150 -7.85 18.94 -21.94
N LYS A 151 -7.57 19.55 -23.09
CA LYS A 151 -8.05 20.90 -23.44
C LYS A 151 -9.58 20.95 -23.48
N VAL A 152 -10.24 19.88 -23.93
CA VAL A 152 -11.70 19.80 -23.93
C VAL A 152 -12.30 19.79 -22.52
N LEU A 153 -11.53 19.44 -21.48
CA LEU A 153 -11.99 19.50 -20.09
C LEU A 153 -11.77 20.89 -19.46
N ASP A 154 -11.09 21.81 -20.13
CA ASP A 154 -10.83 23.15 -19.62
C ASP A 154 -12.15 23.89 -19.35
N GLY A 155 -12.34 24.33 -18.11
CA GLY A 155 -13.54 25.03 -17.68
C GLY A 155 -14.70 24.12 -17.26
N VAL A 156 -14.56 22.79 -17.30
CA VAL A 156 -15.59 21.88 -16.78
C VAL A 156 -15.76 22.09 -15.28
N VAL A 157 -16.96 22.45 -14.85
CA VAL A 157 -17.33 22.65 -13.44
C VAL A 157 -18.24 21.50 -13.00
N ARG A 158 -17.90 20.79 -11.94
CA ARG A 158 -18.73 19.72 -11.35
C ARG A 158 -18.77 19.83 -9.82
N PRO A 159 -19.85 19.41 -9.16
CA PRO A 159 -19.89 19.30 -7.70
C PRO A 159 -18.71 18.49 -7.17
N TYR A 160 -18.19 18.84 -5.99
CA TYR A 160 -17.05 18.14 -5.38
C TYR A 160 -17.28 16.62 -5.24
N ASN A 161 -18.52 16.22 -4.92
CA ASN A 161 -18.90 14.81 -4.74
C ASN A 161 -19.29 14.09 -6.06
N ASP A 162 -19.16 14.76 -7.21
CA ASP A 162 -19.53 14.19 -8.51
C ASP A 162 -18.63 12.98 -8.87
N PRO A 163 -19.21 11.86 -9.36
CA PRO A 163 -18.44 10.71 -9.82
C PRO A 163 -17.37 11.01 -10.87
N PHE A 164 -17.51 12.10 -11.65
CA PHE A 164 -16.51 12.58 -12.61
C PHE A 164 -15.13 12.66 -11.99
N TRP A 165 -15.04 13.19 -10.76
CA TRP A 165 -13.77 13.40 -10.06
C TRP A 165 -13.12 12.11 -9.59
N LYS A 166 -13.78 10.95 -9.66
CA LYS A 166 -13.16 9.65 -9.32
C LYS A 166 -12.10 9.23 -10.34
N THR A 167 -12.22 9.71 -11.58
CA THR A 167 -11.36 9.31 -12.69
C THR A 167 -10.68 10.48 -13.40
N HIS A 168 -11.25 11.70 -13.30
CA HIS A 168 -10.78 12.88 -14.05
C HIS A 168 -10.04 13.91 -13.18
N LEU A 169 -9.50 13.50 -12.03
CA LEU A 169 -8.66 14.38 -11.23
C LEU A 169 -7.22 14.38 -11.81
N PRO A 170 -6.66 15.51 -12.25
CA PRO A 170 -5.30 15.54 -12.81
C PRO A 170 -4.25 15.05 -11.81
N PRO A 171 -3.09 14.54 -12.28
CA PRO A 171 -2.63 14.41 -13.66
C PRO A 171 -3.30 13.26 -14.46
N LEU A 172 -3.74 13.57 -15.70
CA LEU A 172 -4.45 12.63 -16.59
C LEU A 172 -3.57 11.87 -17.61
N ASP A 173 -2.27 12.18 -17.67
CA ASP A 173 -1.27 11.46 -18.47
C ASP A 173 0.14 11.88 -17.98
N TRP A 174 1.19 11.20 -18.42
CA TRP A 174 2.57 11.53 -18.06
C TRP A 174 2.89 13.00 -18.36
N GLY A 175 3.45 13.73 -17.39
CA GLY A 175 3.81 15.14 -17.55
C GLY A 175 2.61 16.09 -17.72
N CYS A 176 1.40 15.66 -17.32
CA CYS A 176 0.23 16.54 -17.31
C CYS A 176 0.44 17.72 -16.34
N ARG A 177 0.05 18.92 -16.78
CA ARG A 177 0.13 20.18 -16.02
C ARG A 177 -1.26 20.77 -15.72
N CYS A 178 -2.32 20.01 -15.95
CA CYS A 178 -3.68 20.44 -15.61
C CYS A 178 -3.86 20.45 -14.09
N ASN A 179 -4.81 21.22 -13.61
CA ASN A 179 -5.08 21.42 -12.20
C ASN A 179 -6.61 21.52 -11.98
N VAL A 180 -7.01 21.64 -10.73
CA VAL A 180 -8.38 21.98 -10.34
C VAL A 180 -8.39 23.13 -9.35
N ILE A 181 -9.48 23.89 -9.33
CA ILE A 181 -9.73 24.98 -8.39
C ILE A 181 -11.16 24.89 -7.85
N GLN A 182 -11.39 25.29 -6.59
CA GLN A 182 -12.74 25.46 -6.07
C GLN A 182 -13.42 26.67 -6.72
N THR A 183 -14.75 26.59 -6.87
CA THR A 183 -15.55 27.65 -7.49
C THR A 183 -16.99 27.61 -6.98
N ASP A 184 -17.67 28.75 -7.06
CA ASP A 184 -19.11 28.91 -6.89
C ASP A 184 -19.87 28.93 -8.24
N GLU A 185 -19.16 28.79 -9.36
CA GLU A 185 -19.76 28.65 -10.69
C GLU A 185 -20.71 27.44 -10.74
N GLU A 186 -21.80 27.57 -11.49
CA GLU A 186 -22.77 26.49 -11.68
C GLU A 186 -22.15 25.29 -12.44
N PRO A 187 -22.56 24.04 -12.13
CA PRO A 187 -22.08 22.87 -12.84
C PRO A 187 -22.33 22.94 -14.36
N THR A 188 -21.31 22.59 -15.14
CA THR A 188 -21.40 22.52 -16.60
C THR A 188 -21.65 21.09 -17.07
N GLU A 189 -22.03 20.95 -18.33
CA GLU A 189 -22.00 19.66 -19.00
C GLU A 189 -20.56 19.14 -19.12
N VAL A 190 -20.39 17.81 -19.08
CA VAL A 190 -19.11 17.15 -19.32
C VAL A 190 -19.04 16.82 -20.81
N PRO A 191 -18.06 17.35 -21.56
CA PRO A 191 -17.89 17.02 -22.97
C PRO A 191 -17.69 15.52 -23.17
N GLY A 192 -18.45 14.93 -24.09
CA GLY A 192 -18.28 13.53 -24.47
C GLY A 192 -16.97 13.27 -25.21
N GLY A 193 -16.54 12.00 -25.24
CA GLY A 193 -15.41 11.56 -26.09
C GLY A 193 -14.01 11.64 -25.47
N VAL A 194 -13.89 12.00 -24.19
CA VAL A 194 -12.61 11.90 -23.47
C VAL A 194 -12.44 10.49 -22.94
N GLN A 195 -11.60 9.70 -23.61
CA GLN A 195 -11.17 8.39 -23.11
C GLN A 195 -9.80 8.53 -22.46
N LEU A 196 -9.76 8.42 -21.14
CA LEU A 196 -8.50 8.35 -20.40
C LEU A 196 -7.88 6.97 -20.53
N LYS A 197 -6.56 6.90 -20.43
CA LYS A 197 -5.90 5.60 -20.28
C LYS A 197 -6.18 5.12 -18.85
N LEU A 198 -6.50 3.83 -18.71
CA LEU A 198 -6.93 3.22 -17.46
C LEU A 198 -5.96 3.47 -16.29
N GLU A 199 -4.65 3.55 -16.57
CA GLU A 199 -3.62 3.82 -15.56
C GLU A 199 -3.68 5.24 -14.95
N PHE A 200 -4.31 6.20 -15.63
CA PHE A 200 -4.48 7.59 -15.18
C PHE A 200 -5.89 7.92 -14.71
N GLU A 201 -6.86 7.04 -14.90
CA GLU A 201 -8.19 7.18 -14.30
C GLU A 201 -8.06 7.07 -12.79
N ASN A 202 -7.92 8.19 -12.10
CA ASN A 202 -7.65 8.18 -10.68
C ASN A 202 -8.12 9.45 -9.98
N ASN A 203 -8.43 9.28 -8.69
CA ASN A 203 -8.43 10.35 -7.71
C ASN A 203 -7.57 9.88 -6.55
N PRO A 204 -6.30 10.31 -6.45
CA PRO A 204 -5.41 9.79 -5.42
C PRO A 204 -5.91 10.03 -4.00
N ALA A 205 -6.63 11.12 -3.72
CA ALA A 205 -7.21 11.37 -2.39
C ALA A 205 -8.30 10.37 -2.00
N GLN A 206 -9.08 9.90 -2.97
CA GLN A 206 -10.15 8.92 -2.72
C GLN A 206 -9.66 7.47 -2.84
N SER A 207 -8.80 7.19 -3.81
CA SER A 207 -8.32 5.83 -4.12
C SER A 207 -7.20 5.37 -3.20
N GLY A 208 -6.43 6.30 -2.62
CA GLY A 208 -5.20 6.05 -1.88
C GLY A 208 -4.07 5.49 -2.73
N LYS A 209 -4.15 5.67 -4.05
CA LYS A 209 -3.15 5.20 -5.01
C LYS A 209 -2.51 6.37 -5.74
N ILE A 210 -1.19 6.36 -5.82
CA ILE A 210 -0.43 7.21 -6.75
C ILE A 210 -0.58 6.69 -8.18
N PHE A 211 -0.48 5.38 -8.37
CA PHE A 211 -0.66 4.68 -9.64
C PHE A 211 -1.87 3.75 -9.53
N ASN A 212 -2.95 4.04 -10.27
CA ASN A 212 -4.17 3.22 -10.20
C ASN A 212 -4.01 1.86 -10.90
N GLY A 213 -3.10 1.80 -11.88
CA GLY A 213 -2.60 0.58 -12.49
C GLY A 213 -1.18 0.81 -13.02
N SER A 214 -0.56 -0.24 -13.57
CA SER A 214 0.78 -0.13 -14.15
C SER A 214 0.93 -0.90 -15.45
N VAL A 215 1.64 -0.31 -16.41
CA VAL A 215 2.07 -0.98 -17.65
C VAL A 215 2.95 -2.20 -17.36
N TYR A 216 3.64 -2.21 -16.20
CA TYR A 216 4.50 -3.31 -15.76
C TYR A 216 3.74 -4.56 -15.34
N GLU A 217 2.41 -4.48 -15.24
CA GLU A 217 1.57 -5.65 -14.99
C GLU A 217 1.19 -6.42 -16.27
N LYS A 218 1.49 -5.86 -17.44
CA LYS A 218 1.10 -6.45 -18.73
C LYS A 218 1.77 -7.81 -18.92
N GLY A 219 0.98 -8.80 -19.32
CA GLY A 219 1.45 -10.18 -19.54
C GLY A 219 1.47 -11.06 -18.28
N LEU A 220 1.30 -10.49 -17.08
CA LEU A 220 1.26 -11.25 -15.84
C LEU A 220 -0.14 -11.81 -15.56
N ASN A 221 -0.20 -13.08 -15.15
CA ASN A 221 -1.43 -13.70 -14.68
C ASN A 221 -1.74 -13.32 -13.22
N GLY A 222 -2.97 -13.61 -12.77
CA GLY A 222 -3.43 -13.21 -11.43
C GLY A 222 -2.63 -13.82 -10.26
N LYS A 223 -2.01 -14.98 -10.45
CA LYS A 223 -1.16 -15.61 -9.42
C LYS A 223 0.16 -14.85 -9.29
N GLU A 224 0.80 -14.53 -10.41
CA GLU A 224 2.05 -13.75 -10.44
C GLU A 224 1.85 -12.36 -9.84
N LYS A 225 0.77 -11.66 -10.23
CA LYS A 225 0.45 -10.35 -9.68
C LYS A 225 0.32 -10.37 -8.16
N LYS A 226 -0.35 -11.39 -7.63
CA LYS A 226 -0.52 -11.56 -6.19
C LYS A 226 0.81 -11.82 -5.50
N GLU A 227 1.65 -12.68 -6.05
CA GLU A 227 2.97 -12.99 -5.49
C GLU A 227 3.88 -11.75 -5.44
N ILE A 228 3.88 -10.95 -6.51
CA ILE A 228 4.64 -9.70 -6.59
C ILE A 228 4.14 -8.68 -5.55
N ALA A 229 2.81 -8.53 -5.41
CA ALA A 229 2.23 -7.66 -4.39
C ALA A 229 2.55 -8.13 -2.96
N ASP A 230 2.45 -9.43 -2.69
CA ASP A 230 2.80 -10.01 -1.38
C ASP A 230 4.30 -9.77 -1.06
N ASN A 231 5.18 -9.88 -2.06
CA ASN A 231 6.61 -9.57 -1.92
C ASN A 231 6.86 -8.08 -1.66
N ALA A 232 6.15 -7.19 -2.35
CA ALA A 232 6.26 -5.75 -2.14
C ALA A 232 5.95 -5.35 -0.69
N ILE A 233 4.87 -5.89 -0.11
CA ILE A 233 4.53 -5.66 1.30
C ILE A 233 5.62 -6.19 2.22
N ARG A 234 6.12 -7.39 1.95
CA ARG A 234 7.16 -8.03 2.76
C ARG A 234 8.48 -7.24 2.72
N TRP A 235 8.87 -6.73 1.56
CA TRP A 235 10.02 -5.84 1.42
C TRP A 235 9.78 -4.49 2.10
N LEU A 236 8.60 -3.88 1.95
CA LEU A 236 8.24 -2.64 2.64
C LEU A 236 8.28 -2.79 4.16
N GLU A 237 7.81 -3.90 4.71
CA GLU A 237 7.92 -4.17 6.15
C GLU A 237 9.37 -4.30 6.62
N SER A 238 10.27 -4.79 5.76
CA SER A 238 11.69 -4.92 6.11
C SER A 238 12.44 -3.59 6.10
N THR A 239 11.89 -2.54 5.48
CA THR A 239 12.45 -1.17 5.57
C THR A 239 12.07 -0.47 6.88
N GLN A 240 11.05 -0.97 7.59
CA GLN A 240 10.62 -0.42 8.87
C GLN A 240 11.64 -0.74 9.96
N LYS A 241 11.97 0.27 10.77
CA LYS A 241 12.80 0.05 11.96
C LYS A 241 12.00 -0.78 12.98
N LYS A 242 12.58 -1.89 13.41
CA LYS A 242 12.06 -2.72 14.49
C LYS A 242 12.78 -2.39 15.78
N ASP A 243 12.34 -1.34 16.45
CA ASP A 243 12.89 -0.90 17.74
C ASP A 243 11.92 -1.13 18.91
N GLY A 244 10.80 -1.83 18.67
CA GLY A 244 9.85 -2.23 19.71
C GLY A 244 9.18 -1.06 20.40
N LYS A 245 8.94 0.05 19.67
CA LYS A 245 8.34 1.26 20.22
C LYS A 245 6.82 1.20 20.27
N VAL A 246 6.27 1.81 21.31
CA VAL A 246 4.82 2.08 21.42
C VAL A 246 4.60 3.59 21.38
N THR A 247 3.70 4.02 20.50
CA THR A 247 3.22 5.41 20.42
C THR A 247 1.69 5.42 20.40
N PHE A 248 1.08 6.59 20.55
CA PHE A 248 -0.37 6.73 20.53
C PHE A 248 -0.74 8.11 19.98
N ALA A 249 -1.90 8.19 19.34
CA ALA A 249 -2.43 9.45 18.84
C ALA A 249 -2.99 10.33 19.98
N PRO A 250 -3.15 11.65 19.82
CA PRO A 250 -3.63 12.52 20.90
C PRO A 250 -5.04 12.17 21.40
N ASN A 251 -5.92 11.73 20.48
CA ASN A 251 -7.34 11.44 20.73
C ASN A 251 -7.63 9.93 20.71
N TYR A 252 -6.95 9.14 21.55
CA TYR A 252 -7.20 7.69 21.67
C TYR A 252 -8.44 7.38 22.53
N ASP A 253 -8.96 6.15 22.41
CA ASP A 253 -10.07 5.66 23.24
C ASP A 253 -9.61 5.46 24.69
N THR A 254 -10.15 6.24 25.62
CA THR A 254 -9.75 6.19 27.04
C THR A 254 -10.21 4.93 27.76
N ASN A 255 -11.29 4.26 27.29
CA ASN A 255 -11.87 3.13 28.01
C ASN A 255 -10.97 1.89 27.94
N ASP A 256 -10.44 1.60 26.75
CA ASP A 256 -9.59 0.42 26.50
C ASP A 256 -8.09 0.76 26.43
N PHE A 257 -7.72 2.03 26.58
CA PHE A 257 -6.34 2.51 26.41
C PHE A 257 -5.33 1.71 27.22
N ASN A 258 -5.55 1.54 28.52
CA ASN A 258 -4.58 0.89 29.40
C ASN A 258 -4.31 -0.56 28.98
N ARG A 259 -5.36 -1.28 28.58
CA ARG A 259 -5.22 -2.66 28.13
C ARG A 259 -4.55 -2.75 26.77
N ASN A 260 -4.94 -1.88 25.83
CA ASN A 260 -4.34 -1.80 24.51
C ASN A 260 -2.84 -1.44 24.60
N LYS A 261 -2.50 -0.46 25.45
CA LYS A 261 -1.13 -0.04 25.71
C LYS A 261 -0.30 -1.17 26.30
N TYR A 262 -0.80 -1.84 27.33
CA TYR A 262 -0.08 -2.96 27.94
C TYR A 262 0.25 -4.06 26.92
N ILE A 263 -0.74 -4.49 26.12
CA ILE A 263 -0.52 -5.53 25.10
C ILE A 263 0.46 -5.05 24.03
N ALA A 264 0.30 -3.82 23.55
CA ALA A 264 1.22 -3.21 22.60
C ALA A 264 2.65 -3.19 23.14
N GLU A 265 2.87 -2.82 24.40
CA GLU A 265 4.19 -2.78 25.04
C GLU A 265 4.84 -4.18 25.12
N VAL A 266 4.06 -5.19 25.52
CA VAL A 266 4.56 -6.57 25.57
C VAL A 266 4.90 -7.09 24.17
N CYS A 267 3.99 -6.90 23.21
CA CYS A 267 4.21 -7.31 21.82
C CYS A 267 5.41 -6.58 21.21
N ALA A 268 5.50 -5.26 21.37
CA ALA A 268 6.57 -4.46 20.80
C ALA A 268 7.93 -4.86 21.36
N LYS A 269 8.04 -5.00 22.68
CA LYS A 269 9.26 -5.43 23.37
C LYS A 269 9.75 -6.81 22.91
N GLN A 270 8.85 -7.78 22.74
CA GLN A 270 9.23 -9.17 22.48
C GLN A 270 9.34 -9.53 21.00
N THR A 271 8.67 -8.77 20.12
CA THR A 271 8.68 -9.03 18.67
C THR A 271 9.50 -8.00 17.88
N GLY A 272 9.85 -6.87 18.50
CA GLY A 272 10.54 -5.74 17.89
C GLY A 272 9.65 -4.88 16.99
N PHE A 273 8.39 -5.26 16.74
CA PHE A 273 7.49 -4.45 15.93
C PHE A 273 7.07 -3.19 16.68
N ASN A 274 6.92 -2.09 15.94
CA ASN A 274 6.37 -0.87 16.49
C ASN A 274 4.84 -0.95 16.51
N PHE A 275 4.25 -0.42 17.57
CA PHE A 275 2.80 -0.33 17.74
C PHE A 275 2.42 1.14 17.93
N HIS A 276 1.49 1.63 17.13
CA HIS A 276 0.88 2.93 17.30
C HIS A 276 -0.61 2.75 17.60
N ILE A 277 -1.05 3.20 18.78
CA ILE A 277 -2.47 3.19 19.15
C ILE A 277 -3.16 4.34 18.42
N ARG A 278 -4.15 3.99 17.60
CA ARG A 278 -4.82 4.93 16.69
C ARG A 278 -5.83 5.81 17.42
N GLU A 279 -6.25 6.88 16.75
CA GLU A 279 -7.33 7.75 17.22
C GLU A 279 -8.65 6.98 17.30
N HIS A 280 -9.47 7.35 18.27
CA HIS A 280 -10.83 6.85 18.35
C HIS A 280 -11.68 7.62 17.33
N VAL A 281 -12.15 6.92 16.30
CA VAL A 281 -13.06 7.47 15.30
C VAL A 281 -14.39 6.78 15.46
N GLU A 282 -15.41 7.50 15.94
CA GLU A 282 -16.79 7.00 15.97
C GLU A 282 -17.38 7.03 14.56
N VAL A 283 -17.17 5.95 13.80
CA VAL A 283 -17.92 5.71 12.57
C VAL A 283 -19.18 4.94 12.94
N LYS A 284 -20.38 5.47 12.58
CA LYS A 284 -21.68 4.86 12.88
C LYS A 284 -21.66 3.33 12.72
N HIS A 285 -21.70 2.64 13.88
CA HIS A 285 -21.78 1.17 14.00
C HIS A 285 -20.56 0.36 13.54
N VAL A 286 -19.37 0.95 13.45
CA VAL A 286 -18.15 0.23 13.08
C VAL A 286 -17.00 0.56 14.05
N THR A 287 -16.54 -0.46 14.79
CA THR A 287 -15.37 -0.35 15.67
C THR A 287 -14.10 -0.07 14.87
N ASN A 288 -13.28 0.88 15.31
CA ASN A 288 -12.00 1.22 14.67
C ASN A 288 -10.90 0.26 15.16
N PRO A 289 -10.06 -0.32 14.28
CA PRO A 289 -8.90 -1.12 14.69
C PRO A 289 -7.96 -0.30 15.57
N GLU A 290 -7.49 -0.95 16.63
CA GLU A 290 -6.83 -0.36 17.78
C GLU A 290 -5.41 0.07 17.44
N TYR A 291 -4.75 -0.70 16.58
CA TYR A 291 -3.33 -0.53 16.30
C TYR A 291 -3.06 -0.21 14.84
N LEU A 292 -1.96 0.50 14.68
CA LEU A 292 -1.16 0.50 13.48
C LEU A 292 0.18 -0.14 13.84
N ILE A 293 0.54 -1.22 13.15
CA ILE A 293 1.72 -2.05 13.45
C ILE A 293 2.77 -1.86 12.37
N GLY A 294 4.02 -1.68 12.80
CA GLY A 294 5.15 -1.34 11.93
C GLY A 294 4.92 -0.01 11.18
N ASP A 295 4.15 0.90 11.78
CA ASP A 295 3.73 2.19 11.21
C ASP A 295 3.02 2.09 9.84
N LEU A 296 2.54 0.90 9.49
CA LEU A 296 2.10 0.58 8.13
C LEU A 296 0.73 -0.10 8.08
N LEU A 297 0.57 -1.24 8.76
CA LEU A 297 -0.63 -2.07 8.62
C LEU A 297 -1.51 -1.98 9.86
N LEU A 298 -2.82 -1.98 9.64
CA LEU A 298 -3.80 -1.99 10.72
C LEU A 298 -3.73 -3.30 11.51
N GLY A 299 -3.90 -3.21 12.82
CA GLY A 299 -3.95 -4.32 13.75
C GLY A 299 -5.20 -4.24 14.61
N ASP A 300 -5.97 -5.31 14.64
CA ASP A 300 -7.23 -5.39 15.38
C ASP A 300 -7.06 -6.30 16.61
N ARG A 301 -7.33 -5.75 17.81
CA ARG A 301 -7.20 -6.50 19.07
C ARG A 301 -8.41 -7.38 19.27
N LYS A 302 -8.20 -8.69 19.47
CA LYS A 302 -9.25 -9.65 19.80
C LYS A 302 -8.97 -10.34 21.13
N SER A 303 -9.83 -10.06 22.11
CA SER A 303 -9.86 -10.81 23.37
C SER A 303 -10.82 -11.99 23.27
N ILE A 304 -10.40 -13.15 23.78
CA ILE A 304 -11.20 -14.37 23.80
C ILE A 304 -11.19 -15.00 25.19
N LYS A 305 -12.32 -15.60 25.57
CA LYS A 305 -12.48 -16.30 26.86
C LYS A 305 -12.32 -17.82 26.74
N SER A 306 -12.23 -18.34 25.51
CA SER A 306 -11.98 -19.76 25.23
C SER A 306 -11.27 -19.93 23.89
N SER A 307 -10.53 -21.03 23.71
CA SER A 307 -9.81 -21.37 22.47
C SER A 307 -10.72 -21.42 21.23
N ASN A 308 -12.00 -21.73 21.40
CA ASN A 308 -13.01 -21.71 20.33
C ASN A 308 -13.38 -20.31 19.85
N GLY A 309 -13.14 -19.27 20.65
CA GLY A 309 -13.39 -17.88 20.27
C GLY A 309 -12.62 -17.43 19.02
N ILE A 310 -11.50 -18.09 18.69
CA ILE A 310 -10.67 -17.75 17.53
C ILE A 310 -11.46 -17.76 16.22
N ILE A 311 -12.32 -18.76 16.01
CA ILE A 311 -13.10 -18.90 14.77
C ILE A 311 -13.95 -17.66 14.53
N THR A 312 -14.74 -17.29 15.53
CA THR A 312 -15.69 -16.18 15.46
C THR A 312 -14.96 -14.85 15.38
N GLN A 313 -13.91 -14.67 16.18
CA GLN A 313 -13.19 -13.40 16.21
C GLN A 313 -12.36 -13.15 14.95
N ILE A 314 -11.87 -14.19 14.24
CA ILE A 314 -11.28 -14.02 12.91
C ILE A 314 -12.33 -13.52 11.91
N ASP A 315 -13.56 -14.04 11.97
CA ASP A 315 -14.63 -13.57 11.07
C ASP A 315 -15.03 -12.13 11.39
N HIS A 316 -15.07 -11.76 12.67
CA HIS A 316 -15.31 -10.37 13.10
C HIS A 316 -14.20 -9.44 12.63
N ALA A 317 -12.94 -9.81 12.85
CA ALA A 317 -11.79 -9.05 12.35
C ALA A 317 -11.88 -8.89 10.83
N LYS A 318 -12.19 -9.97 10.09
CA LYS A 318 -12.40 -9.87 8.64
C LYS A 318 -13.52 -8.90 8.27
N LYS A 319 -14.66 -8.94 8.96
CA LYS A 319 -15.79 -8.04 8.68
C LYS A 319 -15.40 -6.57 8.90
N GLN A 320 -14.69 -6.30 10.00
CA GLN A 320 -14.18 -4.97 10.36
C GLN A 320 -13.12 -4.48 9.36
N MET A 321 -12.10 -5.30 9.09
CA MET A 321 -10.95 -4.96 8.26
C MET A 321 -11.22 -4.93 6.76
N LEU A 322 -12.35 -5.46 6.30
CA LEU A 322 -12.81 -5.32 4.91
C LEU A 322 -13.84 -4.19 4.74
N ASN A 323 -14.23 -3.51 5.81
CA ASN A 323 -15.10 -2.35 5.75
C ASN A 323 -14.34 -1.17 5.13
N LYS A 324 -14.94 -0.51 4.13
CA LYS A 324 -14.34 0.63 3.42
C LYS A 324 -14.14 1.87 4.30
N PHE A 325 -14.89 2.02 5.38
CA PHE A 325 -14.69 3.12 6.34
C PHE A 325 -13.53 2.87 7.29
N VAL A 326 -13.16 1.61 7.50
CA VAL A 326 -12.06 1.20 8.41
C VAL A 326 -10.75 1.04 7.65
N ASN A 327 -10.81 0.39 6.50
CA ASN A 327 -9.68 0.08 5.65
C ASN A 327 -10.07 0.35 4.19
N PRO A 328 -10.19 1.64 3.82
CA PRO A 328 -10.69 2.07 2.50
C PRO A 328 -9.94 1.42 1.34
N HIS A 329 -8.63 1.22 1.54
CA HIS A 329 -7.73 0.67 0.53
C HIS A 329 -7.59 -0.87 0.60
N LYS A 330 -8.33 -1.53 1.52
CA LYS A 330 -8.34 -3.00 1.70
C LYS A 330 -6.93 -3.59 1.84
N MET A 331 -6.06 -2.87 2.55
CA MET A 331 -4.71 -3.29 2.85
C MET A 331 -4.72 -4.57 3.69
N PRO A 332 -3.67 -5.40 3.63
CA PRO A 332 -3.48 -6.49 4.58
C PRO A 332 -3.49 -5.98 6.03
N TYR A 333 -3.79 -6.87 6.97
CA TYR A 333 -3.90 -6.50 8.38
C TYR A 333 -3.40 -7.57 9.34
N TYR A 334 -3.14 -7.15 10.55
CA TYR A 334 -2.76 -8.01 11.67
C TYR A 334 -3.95 -8.27 12.61
N ILE A 335 -3.91 -9.41 13.28
CA ILE A 335 -4.79 -9.67 14.44
C ILE A 335 -3.89 -9.77 15.67
N VAL A 336 -4.26 -9.10 16.75
CA VAL A 336 -3.54 -9.13 18.02
C VAL A 336 -4.42 -9.84 19.05
N TRP A 337 -4.07 -11.07 19.38
CA TRP A 337 -4.81 -11.89 20.34
C TRP A 337 -4.44 -11.54 21.76
N ASP A 338 -5.45 -11.19 22.55
CA ASP A 338 -5.39 -11.07 23.99
C ASP A 338 -5.98 -12.33 24.63
N LEU A 339 -5.10 -13.23 25.08
CA LEU A 339 -5.48 -14.55 25.58
C LEU A 339 -5.60 -14.60 27.11
N ASP A 340 -5.31 -13.52 27.84
CA ASP A 340 -5.26 -13.55 29.32
C ASP A 340 -6.63 -13.86 29.96
N ALA A 341 -7.72 -13.66 29.22
CA ALA A 341 -9.07 -13.97 29.69
C ALA A 341 -9.43 -15.47 29.54
N ILE A 342 -8.53 -16.31 29.02
CA ILE A 342 -8.71 -17.76 28.95
C ILE A 342 -8.22 -18.37 30.27
N GLU A 343 -9.11 -19.08 30.97
CA GLU A 343 -8.75 -19.80 32.21
C GLU A 343 -7.90 -21.05 31.94
N ASN A 344 -8.28 -21.86 30.94
CA ASN A 344 -7.58 -23.08 30.55
C ASN A 344 -7.35 -23.09 29.04
N ILE A 345 -6.10 -22.87 28.63
CA ILE A 345 -5.75 -22.69 27.21
C ILE A 345 -5.41 -24.02 26.53
N GLU A 346 -6.30 -24.46 25.63
CA GLU A 346 -6.06 -25.60 24.76
C GLU A 346 -5.35 -25.17 23.46
N TRP A 347 -4.01 -25.24 23.44
CA TRP A 347 -3.20 -24.82 22.29
C TRP A 347 -3.44 -25.64 21.02
N SER A 348 -3.79 -26.92 21.17
CA SER A 348 -4.16 -27.80 20.06
C SER A 348 -5.45 -27.30 19.39
N GLU A 349 -6.41 -26.79 20.16
CA GLU A 349 -7.65 -26.22 19.64
C GLU A 349 -7.39 -24.87 18.95
N ILE A 350 -6.53 -24.01 19.53
CA ILE A 350 -6.09 -22.77 18.90
C ILE A 350 -5.52 -23.04 17.50
N THR A 351 -4.52 -23.92 17.41
CA THR A 351 -3.82 -24.22 16.15
C THR A 351 -4.74 -24.90 15.11
N ASN A 352 -5.63 -25.80 15.56
CA ASN A 352 -6.66 -26.39 14.71
C ASN A 352 -7.60 -25.33 14.13
N ASN A 353 -8.06 -24.38 14.96
CA ASN A 353 -8.96 -23.32 14.54
C ASN A 353 -8.30 -22.32 13.59
N LEU A 354 -7.03 -21.98 13.81
CA LEU A 354 -6.23 -21.18 12.88
C LEU A 354 -6.14 -21.85 11.51
N SER A 355 -5.81 -23.14 11.46
CA SER A 355 -5.66 -23.89 10.20
C SER A 355 -6.94 -23.97 9.36
N ARG A 356 -8.11 -23.91 10.02
CA ARG A 356 -9.43 -23.89 9.34
C ARG A 356 -9.74 -22.53 8.71
N LYS A 357 -9.31 -21.44 9.35
CA LYS A 357 -9.65 -20.07 8.96
C LYS A 357 -8.63 -19.44 8.01
N VAL A 358 -7.37 -19.83 8.13
CA VAL A 358 -6.26 -19.29 7.35
C VAL A 358 -5.65 -20.40 6.52
N THR A 359 -5.88 -20.36 5.21
CA THR A 359 -5.40 -21.36 4.25
C THR A 359 -4.77 -20.65 3.06
N LYS A 360 -4.32 -21.38 2.04
CA LYS A 360 -3.87 -20.79 0.77
C LYS A 360 -4.92 -19.84 0.15
N THR A 361 -6.21 -20.15 0.31
CA THR A 361 -7.34 -19.44 -0.29
C THR A 361 -8.20 -18.65 0.70
N ARG A 362 -8.10 -18.92 2.01
CA ARG A 362 -8.86 -18.24 3.06
C ARG A 362 -7.96 -17.38 3.95
N GLY A 363 -8.51 -16.30 4.50
CA GLY A 363 -7.75 -15.37 5.35
C GLY A 363 -6.58 -14.72 4.60
N THR A 364 -6.71 -14.51 3.29
CA THR A 364 -5.62 -14.03 2.41
C THR A 364 -5.19 -12.60 2.70
N LYS A 365 -6.04 -11.81 3.37
CA LYS A 365 -5.74 -10.44 3.80
C LYS A 365 -5.12 -10.35 5.20
N ILE A 366 -5.04 -11.47 5.93
CA ILE A 366 -4.33 -11.51 7.22
C ILE A 366 -2.84 -11.60 6.92
N ARG A 367 -2.06 -10.62 7.34
CA ARG A 367 -0.60 -10.61 7.15
C ARG A 367 0.11 -11.55 8.13
N GLY A 368 -0.35 -11.53 9.38
CA GLY A 368 0.11 -12.36 10.47
C GLY A 368 -0.69 -12.08 11.73
N MET A 369 -0.31 -12.72 12.82
CA MET A 369 -1.00 -12.59 14.09
C MET A 369 0.01 -12.42 15.22
N PHE A 370 -0.31 -11.56 16.17
CA PHE A 370 0.40 -11.46 17.45
C PHE A 370 -0.42 -12.20 18.49
N PHE A 371 0.25 -12.99 19.33
CA PHE A 371 -0.39 -13.68 20.44
C PHE A 371 0.22 -13.19 21.73
N HIS A 372 -0.59 -12.61 22.60
CA HIS A 372 -0.24 -12.21 23.95
C HIS A 372 -0.91 -13.14 24.96
N TYR A 373 -0.12 -13.71 25.87
CA TYR A 373 -0.61 -14.52 26.98
C TYR A 373 0.32 -14.40 28.18
N GLN A 374 -0.22 -14.01 29.34
CA GLN A 374 0.48 -13.94 30.63
C GLN A 374 1.80 -13.16 30.56
N GLY A 375 1.79 -12.00 29.89
CA GLY A 375 2.97 -11.14 29.76
C GLY A 375 4.04 -11.65 28.78
N LYS A 376 3.77 -12.73 28.06
CA LYS A 376 4.56 -13.20 26.93
C LYS A 376 3.87 -12.82 25.62
N ALA A 377 4.65 -12.54 24.57
CA ALA A 377 4.11 -12.29 23.25
C ALA A 377 4.97 -12.88 22.12
N VAL A 378 4.31 -13.38 21.08
CA VAL A 378 4.96 -13.85 19.86
C VAL A 378 4.26 -13.35 18.61
N TYR A 379 5.03 -13.24 17.52
CA TYR A 379 4.51 -13.00 16.18
C TYR A 379 4.48 -14.31 15.39
N LEU A 380 3.32 -14.64 14.82
CA LEU A 380 3.09 -15.77 13.95
C LEU A 380 2.74 -15.26 12.53
N PRO A 381 3.67 -15.36 11.56
CA PRO A 381 3.38 -14.99 10.18
C PRO A 381 2.27 -15.86 9.57
N ARG A 382 1.47 -15.30 8.65
CA ARG A 382 0.45 -16.09 7.94
C ARG A 382 1.03 -17.32 7.25
N GLU A 383 2.22 -17.21 6.68
CA GLU A 383 2.87 -18.30 5.95
C GLU A 383 3.11 -19.53 6.84
N ASN A 384 3.50 -19.32 8.10
CA ASN A 384 3.66 -20.40 9.07
C ASN A 384 2.32 -21.09 9.35
N ILE A 385 1.22 -20.33 9.50
CA ILE A 385 -0.14 -20.90 9.65
C ILE A 385 -0.50 -21.76 8.43
N VAL A 386 -0.26 -21.27 7.22
CA VAL A 386 -0.55 -21.99 5.97
C VAL A 386 0.31 -23.27 5.85
N LYS A 387 1.56 -23.22 6.32
CA LYS A 387 2.49 -24.36 6.38
C LYS A 387 2.25 -25.28 7.59
N ARG A 388 1.31 -24.93 8.48
CA ARG A 388 1.04 -25.61 9.76
C ARG A 388 2.24 -25.67 10.70
N ASP A 389 3.12 -24.68 10.61
CA ASP A 389 4.21 -24.48 11.55
C ASP A 389 3.74 -23.53 12.66
N TYR A 390 3.56 -24.07 13.86
CA TYR A 390 3.13 -23.32 15.05
C TYR A 390 4.19 -23.31 16.15
N SER A 391 5.42 -23.71 15.83
CA SER A 391 6.52 -23.84 16.79
C SER A 391 6.76 -22.58 17.63
N VAL A 392 6.48 -21.39 17.07
CA VAL A 392 6.61 -20.12 17.79
C VAL A 392 5.64 -20.00 18.98
N LEU A 393 4.47 -20.64 18.93
CA LEU A 393 3.48 -20.58 20.00
C LEU A 393 3.92 -21.35 21.25
N GLU A 394 4.85 -22.29 21.12
CA GLU A 394 5.44 -23.01 22.27
C GLU A 394 6.11 -22.06 23.26
N LYS A 395 6.56 -20.88 22.81
CA LYS A 395 7.14 -19.85 23.69
C LYS A 395 6.11 -19.21 24.64
N LEU A 396 4.81 -19.37 24.37
CA LEU A 396 3.73 -18.86 25.22
C LEU A 396 3.23 -19.88 26.25
N LYS A 397 3.56 -21.16 26.06
CA LYS A 397 3.42 -22.18 27.11
C LYS A 397 4.42 -21.88 28.23
#